data_AF-B4QN17-F1
#
_entry.id   AF-B4QN17-F1
#
_cell.length_a   1.000
_cell.length_b   1.000
_cell.length_c   1.000
_cell.angle_alpha   90.00
_cell.angle_beta   90.00
_cell.angle_gamma   90.00
#
_symmetry.space_group_name_H-M   'P 1'
#
loop_
_entity.id
_entity.type
_entity.pdbx_description
1 polymer ?
#
loop_
_entity_poly.entity_id
_entity_poly.type
_entity_poly.pdbx_seq_one_letter_code
_entity_poly.pdbx_strand_id
1 'polypeptide(L)'
;MSKNPLRSFIQPVILRRLCDKPKLSNKPSNTPRPPKDPPDEGYKPTSVDHNGIDVPPFVRPSSFRQFSGPDEKLGPGAGKALPYKNPTYFGYHRFSFMELTSTAVELRDERRLDGGLQAAIEADEETECGEAQLETMKKLEGECDAILSNQAKKIQQAEEKCLQEMSEEELKEWCKKKEEDIKKKEQEKKEANSSPKEKKIQDMSEEELKAWCQKKEEDIKKKEQEKEKKIQDMSEEELKAWCQKKEEDIKKKEQQKKDEETKACAEKPKCEGDENKKD
;
A
#
# COMPACT_ATOMS: atom_id res chain seq x y z
N MET A 1 7.26 -57.61 -18.62
CA MET A 1 5.98 -56.88 -18.72
C MET A 1 5.45 -56.68 -17.30
N SER A 2 5.15 -55.43 -16.96
CA SER A 2 5.22 -54.84 -15.61
C SER A 2 4.25 -55.42 -14.57
N LYS A 3 4.73 -55.60 -13.33
CA LYS A 3 3.92 -55.86 -12.13
C LYS A 3 3.72 -54.52 -11.42
N ASN A 4 2.52 -53.93 -11.49
CA ASN A 4 2.16 -52.79 -10.65
C ASN A 4 1.19 -53.25 -9.56
N PRO A 5 1.53 -53.15 -8.27
CA PRO A 5 0.56 -53.39 -7.20
C PRO A 5 -0.35 -52.17 -7.05
N LEU A 6 -1.65 -52.41 -7.04
CA LEU A 6 -2.68 -51.43 -6.70
C LEU A 6 -2.45 -50.92 -5.27
N ARG A 7 -2.08 -49.65 -5.13
CA ARG A 7 -2.10 -48.95 -3.84
C ARG A 7 -3.55 -48.78 -3.41
N SER A 8 -3.94 -49.48 -2.34
CA SER A 8 -5.16 -49.20 -1.60
C SER A 8 -5.04 -47.82 -0.94
N PHE A 9 -5.89 -46.88 -1.35
CA PHE A 9 -6.10 -45.63 -0.64
C PHE A 9 -6.78 -45.94 0.69
N ILE A 10 -5.99 -46.06 1.75
CA ILE A 10 -6.50 -46.03 3.12
C ILE A 10 -6.81 -44.56 3.43
N GLN A 11 -8.06 -44.14 3.26
CA GLN A 11 -8.53 -42.91 3.89
C GLN A 11 -8.58 -43.14 5.40
N PRO A 12 -7.93 -42.30 6.23
CA PRO A 12 -8.17 -42.35 7.66
C PRO A 12 -9.60 -41.86 7.91
N VAL A 13 -10.49 -42.79 8.24
CA VAL A 13 -11.79 -42.48 8.83
C VAL A 13 -11.52 -41.89 10.22
N ILE A 14 -11.25 -40.59 10.27
CA ILE A 14 -11.25 -39.83 11.51
C ILE A 14 -12.72 -39.67 11.89
N LEU A 15 -13.23 -40.68 12.59
CA LEU A 15 -14.56 -40.70 13.18
C LEU A 15 -14.59 -39.61 14.26
N ARG A 16 -14.93 -38.38 13.87
CA ARG A 16 -15.24 -37.27 14.78
C ARG A 16 -16.49 -37.63 15.60
N ARG A 17 -16.32 -38.39 16.69
CA ARG A 17 -17.23 -38.34 17.83
C ARG A 17 -17.03 -36.99 18.53
N LEU A 18 -17.72 -35.96 18.07
CA LEU A 18 -17.80 -34.65 18.74
C LEU A 18 -19.26 -34.25 18.91
N CYS A 19 -20.08 -35.08 19.55
CA CYS A 19 -21.45 -34.73 19.92
C CYS A 19 -21.84 -35.32 21.27
N ASP A 20 -21.00 -35.13 22.28
CA ASP A 20 -21.42 -35.11 23.69
C ASP A 20 -20.52 -34.11 24.41
N LYS A 21 -20.85 -32.82 24.29
CA LYS A 21 -20.18 -31.79 25.08
C LYS A 21 -20.63 -31.98 26.54
N PRO A 22 -19.76 -32.35 27.49
CA PRO A 22 -20.13 -32.29 28.90
C PRO A 22 -20.55 -30.85 29.21
N LYS A 23 -21.69 -30.68 29.90
CA LYS A 23 -22.11 -29.37 30.42
C LYS A 23 -20.95 -28.80 31.22
N LEU A 24 -20.28 -27.80 30.66
CA LEU A 24 -19.22 -27.06 31.34
C LEU A 24 -19.83 -26.53 32.65
N SER A 25 -19.18 -26.80 33.77
CA SER A 25 -19.76 -26.44 35.06
C SER A 25 -19.92 -24.92 35.14
N ASN A 26 -21.09 -24.44 35.57
CA ASN A 26 -21.37 -23.02 35.86
C ASN A 26 -20.63 -22.52 37.12
N LYS A 27 -19.58 -23.20 37.58
CA LYS A 27 -18.78 -22.76 38.72
C LYS A 27 -17.81 -21.69 38.22
N PRO A 28 -17.91 -20.44 38.70
CA PRO A 28 -16.99 -19.39 38.29
C PRO A 28 -15.56 -19.80 38.67
N SER A 29 -14.61 -19.52 37.76
CA SER A 29 -13.18 -19.69 38.01
C SER A 29 -12.80 -19.08 39.36
N ASN A 30 -11.92 -19.75 40.12
CA ASN A 30 -11.41 -19.25 41.40
C ASN A 30 -10.51 -17.99 41.25
N THR A 31 -10.26 -17.53 40.03
CA THR A 31 -9.64 -16.23 39.77
C THR A 31 -10.65 -15.11 40.04
N PRO A 32 -10.30 -14.11 40.88
CA PRO A 32 -11.16 -12.94 41.09
C PRO A 32 -11.42 -12.24 39.76
N ARG A 33 -12.68 -11.85 39.55
CA ARG A 33 -13.10 -11.13 38.36
C ARG A 33 -12.43 -9.76 38.31
N PRO A 34 -11.82 -9.36 37.19
CA PRO A 34 -11.33 -8.01 37.00
C PRO A 34 -12.43 -6.98 37.32
N PRO A 35 -12.12 -5.89 38.04
CA PRO A 35 -13.12 -4.93 38.51
C PRO A 35 -13.98 -4.31 37.38
N LYS A 36 -13.40 -4.18 36.18
CA LYS A 36 -14.03 -3.53 35.02
C LYS A 36 -14.47 -4.51 33.93
N ASP A 37 -14.45 -5.82 34.20
CA ASP A 37 -14.98 -6.78 33.25
C ASP A 37 -16.50 -6.62 33.10
N PRO A 38 -17.08 -6.96 31.92
CA PRO A 38 -18.52 -6.99 31.71
C PRO A 38 -19.17 -8.24 32.31
N PRO A 39 -20.49 -8.23 32.59
CA PRO A 39 -21.21 -9.39 33.12
C PRO A 39 -20.98 -10.66 32.28
N ASP A 40 -20.93 -11.83 32.93
CA ASP A 40 -20.69 -13.10 32.24
C ASP A 40 -21.87 -13.48 31.31
N GLU A 41 -23.09 -13.05 31.63
CA GLU A 41 -24.30 -13.31 30.85
C GLU A 41 -24.97 -12.00 30.42
N GLY A 42 -25.50 -11.98 29.19
CA GLY A 42 -26.33 -10.86 28.69
C GLY A 42 -25.56 -9.60 28.26
N TYR A 43 -24.23 -9.64 28.19
CA TYR A 43 -23.44 -8.49 27.75
C TYR A 43 -23.58 -8.25 26.24
N LYS A 44 -24.37 -7.23 25.87
CA LYS A 44 -24.62 -6.84 24.47
C LYS A 44 -24.63 -5.31 24.34
N PRO A 45 -23.45 -4.65 24.45
CA PRO A 45 -23.37 -3.21 24.25
C PRO A 45 -23.71 -2.85 22.79
N THR A 46 -24.38 -1.72 22.60
CA THR A 46 -24.77 -1.22 21.27
C THR A 46 -23.67 -0.37 20.62
N SER A 47 -22.86 0.32 21.44
CA SER A 47 -21.79 1.23 20.99
C SER A 47 -20.64 1.25 22.00
N VAL A 48 -19.53 1.85 21.58
CA VAL A 48 -18.37 2.15 22.43
C VAL A 48 -18.29 3.65 22.64
N ASP A 49 -18.72 4.11 23.81
CA ASP A 49 -18.86 5.54 24.12
C ASP A 49 -17.57 6.08 24.75
N HIS A 50 -16.54 6.31 23.92
CA HIS A 50 -15.25 6.84 24.38
C HIS A 50 -14.54 7.74 23.36
N ASN A 51 -14.22 8.99 23.72
CA ASN A 51 -13.59 9.99 22.82
C ASN A 51 -12.23 9.54 22.27
N GLY A 52 -11.47 8.83 23.10
CA GLY A 52 -10.14 8.33 22.76
C GLY A 52 -10.11 7.07 21.89
N ILE A 53 -11.24 6.40 21.65
CA ILE A 53 -11.27 5.12 20.91
C ILE A 53 -12.08 5.32 19.62
N ASP A 54 -11.55 4.79 18.52
CA ASP A 54 -12.31 4.60 17.29
C ASP A 54 -12.52 3.11 17.10
N VAL A 55 -13.77 2.66 16.99
CA VAL A 55 -14.06 1.25 16.74
C VAL A 55 -14.51 1.11 15.29
N PRO A 56 -13.78 0.35 14.46
CA PRO A 56 -14.20 0.07 13.10
C PRO A 56 -15.59 -0.60 13.06
N PRO A 57 -16.41 -0.35 12.02
CA PRO A 57 -17.79 -0.85 11.97
C PRO A 57 -17.89 -2.38 11.93
N PHE A 58 -16.85 -3.06 11.46
CA PHE A 58 -16.78 -4.52 11.43
C PHE A 58 -16.39 -5.14 12.78
N VAL A 59 -15.94 -4.35 13.76
CA VAL A 59 -15.60 -4.83 15.10
C VAL A 59 -16.81 -4.66 16.00
N ARG A 60 -17.26 -5.75 16.62
CA ARG A 60 -18.40 -5.69 17.54
C ARG A 60 -18.07 -4.88 18.80
N PRO A 61 -18.96 -3.97 19.24
CA PRO A 61 -18.82 -3.25 20.52
C PRO A 61 -18.66 -4.17 21.74
N SER A 62 -19.20 -5.39 21.67
CA SER A 62 -19.05 -6.43 22.70
C SER A 62 -17.60 -6.83 22.97
N SER A 63 -16.67 -6.49 22.07
CA SER A 63 -15.23 -6.72 22.25
C SER A 63 -14.60 -5.76 23.25
N PHE A 64 -15.30 -4.68 23.62
CA PHE A 64 -14.83 -3.68 24.57
C PHE A 64 -15.71 -3.67 25.81
N ARG A 65 -15.13 -3.31 26.95
CA ARG A 65 -15.90 -3.06 28.17
C ARG A 65 -16.69 -1.76 28.04
N GLN A 66 -17.74 -1.61 28.83
CA GLN A 66 -18.40 -0.31 28.99
C GLN A 66 -17.49 0.66 29.75
N PHE A 67 -17.47 1.90 29.28
CA PHE A 67 -16.75 2.99 29.92
C PHE A 67 -17.69 3.74 30.86
N SER A 68 -17.15 4.35 31.90
CA SER A 68 -17.95 5.20 32.80
C SER A 68 -18.40 6.51 32.15
N GLY A 69 -17.87 6.82 30.97
CA GLY A 69 -18.21 7.98 30.15
C GLY A 69 -17.16 8.23 29.06
N PRO A 70 -17.38 9.26 28.23
CA PRO A 70 -16.51 9.54 27.09
C PRO A 70 -15.12 10.06 27.47
N ASP A 71 -14.97 10.57 28.70
CA ASP A 71 -13.74 11.16 29.25
C ASP A 71 -13.02 10.24 30.26
N GLU A 72 -13.35 8.94 30.28
CA GLU A 72 -12.66 7.99 31.15
C GLU A 72 -11.15 7.99 30.85
N LYS A 73 -10.31 8.10 31.88
CA LYS A 73 -8.86 8.03 31.67
C LYS A 73 -8.44 6.61 31.32
N LEU A 74 -8.15 6.39 30.05
CA LEU A 74 -7.55 5.15 29.56
C LEU A 74 -6.06 5.19 29.88
N GLY A 75 -5.65 4.54 30.97
CA GLY A 75 -4.24 4.39 31.34
C GLY A 75 -3.44 5.70 31.48
N PRO A 76 -2.11 5.58 31.68
CA PRO A 76 -1.22 6.73 31.78
C PRO A 76 -0.98 7.35 30.40
N GLY A 77 -1.70 8.44 30.10
CA GLY A 77 -1.51 9.20 28.87
C GLY A 77 -1.96 8.48 27.60
N ALA A 78 -2.92 7.55 27.67
CA ALA A 78 -3.45 6.91 26.47
C ALA A 78 -4.53 7.75 25.79
N GLY A 79 -4.36 7.98 24.50
CA GLY A 79 -5.35 8.66 23.67
C GLY A 79 -4.79 8.99 22.30
N LYS A 80 -5.69 9.27 21.34
CA LYS A 80 -5.30 9.64 19.96
C LYS A 80 -4.32 10.82 19.94
N ALA A 81 -4.59 11.85 20.73
CA ALA A 81 -3.78 13.06 20.84
C ALA A 81 -2.71 13.05 21.95
N LEU A 82 -2.59 11.95 22.73
CA LEU A 82 -1.69 11.87 23.87
C LEU A 82 -0.40 11.08 23.53
N PRO A 83 0.63 11.06 24.40
CA PRO A 83 1.89 10.38 24.12
C PRO A 83 1.74 8.87 23.85
N TYR A 84 0.83 8.19 24.57
CA TYR A 84 0.58 6.77 24.36
C TYR A 84 -0.59 6.57 23.38
N LYS A 85 -0.28 6.07 22.18
CA LYS A 85 -1.23 6.01 21.05
C LYS A 85 -2.15 4.79 21.04
N ASN A 86 -2.10 3.93 22.05
CA ASN A 86 -2.89 2.69 22.11
C ASN A 86 -3.96 2.71 23.24
N PRO A 87 -5.00 3.55 23.14
CA PRO A 87 -6.08 3.59 24.13
C PRO A 87 -6.95 2.34 24.12
N THR A 88 -7.04 1.63 22.99
CA THR A 88 -7.89 0.43 22.82
C THR A 88 -7.45 -0.72 23.73
N TYR A 89 -6.15 -0.82 24.05
CA TYR A 89 -5.63 -1.81 25.00
C TYR A 89 -6.35 -1.78 26.36
N PHE A 90 -6.68 -0.59 26.87
CA PHE A 90 -7.38 -0.40 28.15
C PHE A 90 -8.90 -0.59 28.07
N GLY A 91 -9.42 -0.79 26.85
CA GLY A 91 -10.82 -1.09 26.59
C GLY A 91 -11.13 -2.58 26.54
N TYR A 92 -10.12 -3.45 26.43
CA TYR A 92 -10.35 -4.89 26.41
C TYR A 92 -10.72 -5.46 27.79
N HIS A 93 -11.47 -6.54 27.77
CA HIS A 93 -11.86 -7.37 28.90
C HIS A 93 -11.54 -8.84 28.60
N ARG A 94 -11.78 -9.72 29.58
CA ARG A 94 -11.43 -11.15 29.47
C ARG A 94 -12.01 -11.88 28.25
N PHE A 95 -13.15 -11.45 27.74
CA PHE A 95 -13.83 -12.09 26.60
C PHE A 95 -13.54 -11.42 25.25
N SER A 96 -12.81 -10.29 25.22
CA SER A 96 -12.50 -9.56 23.98
C SER A 96 -11.86 -10.44 22.92
N PHE A 97 -10.94 -11.31 23.33
CA PHE A 97 -10.29 -12.24 22.40
C PHE A 97 -11.30 -13.17 21.71
N MET A 98 -12.27 -13.70 22.46
CA MET A 98 -13.31 -14.58 21.93
C MET A 98 -14.27 -13.83 21.00
N GLU A 99 -14.64 -12.60 21.36
CA GLU A 99 -15.50 -11.75 20.52
C GLU A 99 -14.81 -11.39 19.20
N LEU A 100 -13.53 -10.99 19.24
CA LEU A 100 -12.74 -10.67 18.05
C LEU A 100 -12.53 -11.91 17.17
N THR A 101 -12.26 -13.07 17.77
CA THR A 101 -12.10 -14.33 17.03
C THR A 101 -13.41 -14.73 16.36
N SER A 102 -14.54 -14.62 17.06
CA SER A 102 -15.87 -14.89 16.49
C SER A 102 -16.17 -13.96 15.33
N THR A 103 -15.94 -12.66 15.51
CA THR A 103 -16.12 -11.64 14.46
C THR A 103 -15.25 -11.92 13.24
N ALA A 104 -13.97 -12.31 13.44
CA ALA A 104 -13.08 -12.66 12.34
C ALA A 104 -13.53 -13.92 11.59
N VAL A 105 -14.08 -14.91 12.30
CA VAL A 105 -14.65 -16.13 11.70
C VAL A 105 -15.88 -15.80 10.87
N GLU A 106 -16.77 -14.96 11.38
CA GLU A 106 -17.97 -14.50 10.66
C GLU A 106 -17.59 -13.75 9.38
N LEU A 107 -16.69 -12.76 9.46
CA LEU A 107 -16.21 -12.02 8.28
C LEU A 107 -15.55 -12.94 7.23
N ARG A 108 -14.82 -13.96 7.69
CA ARG A 108 -14.22 -14.97 6.82
C ARG A 108 -15.27 -15.85 6.15
N ASP A 109 -16.32 -16.21 6.88
CA ASP A 109 -17.39 -17.07 6.38
C ASP A 109 -18.35 -16.30 5.47
N GLU A 110 -18.67 -15.04 5.78
CA GLU A 110 -19.35 -14.09 4.89
C GLU A 110 -18.63 -13.97 3.55
N ARG A 111 -17.30 -13.77 3.57
CA ARG A 111 -16.48 -13.75 2.34
C ARG A 111 -16.55 -15.06 1.55
N ARG A 112 -16.68 -16.20 2.22
CA ARG A 112 -16.84 -17.50 1.54
C ARG A 112 -18.22 -17.66 0.92
N LEU A 113 -19.26 -17.19 1.60
CA LEU A 113 -20.63 -17.22 1.11
C LEU A 113 -20.81 -16.28 -0.09
N ASP A 114 -20.11 -15.15 -0.09
CA ASP A 114 -20.08 -14.18 -1.20
C ASP A 114 -19.18 -14.62 -2.38
N GLY A 115 -19.03 -15.94 -2.59
CA GLY A 115 -18.30 -16.50 -3.72
C GLY A 115 -16.81 -16.79 -3.48
N GLY A 116 -16.29 -16.58 -2.26
CA GLY A 116 -14.97 -17.10 -1.89
C GLY A 116 -13.80 -16.54 -2.70
N LEU A 117 -13.93 -15.33 -3.26
CA LEU A 117 -12.76 -14.56 -3.68
C LEU A 117 -11.93 -14.29 -2.41
N GLN A 118 -10.93 -15.15 -2.16
CA GLN A 118 -9.70 -14.65 -1.58
C GLN A 118 -9.36 -13.42 -2.40
N ALA A 119 -9.21 -12.25 -1.76
CA ALA A 119 -8.71 -11.07 -2.44
C ALA A 119 -7.48 -11.52 -3.22
N ALA A 120 -7.65 -11.68 -4.53
CA ALA A 120 -6.61 -12.16 -5.39
C ALA A 120 -5.54 -11.09 -5.26
N ILE A 121 -4.43 -11.47 -4.66
CA ILE A 121 -3.18 -10.78 -4.92
C ILE A 121 -2.95 -11.07 -6.39
N GLU A 122 -3.42 -10.14 -7.24
CA GLU A 122 -3.18 -10.07 -8.68
C GLU A 122 -3.41 -11.39 -9.43
N ALA A 123 -4.68 -11.73 -9.68
CA ALA A 123 -5.01 -12.59 -10.81
C ALA A 123 -5.81 -11.74 -11.79
N ASP A 124 -5.12 -11.43 -12.89
CA ASP A 124 -5.59 -10.83 -14.14
C ASP A 124 -6.86 -11.55 -14.63
N GLU A 125 -8.04 -11.01 -14.31
CA GLU A 125 -9.30 -11.44 -14.91
C GLU A 125 -9.43 -10.75 -16.27
N GLU A 126 -8.88 -11.38 -17.31
CA GLU A 126 -9.31 -11.14 -18.69
C GLU A 126 -10.81 -11.45 -18.79
N THR A 127 -11.63 -10.45 -18.51
CA THR A 127 -13.03 -10.43 -18.90
C THR A 127 -13.06 -9.82 -20.28
N GLU A 128 -13.40 -10.63 -21.29
CA GLU A 128 -13.60 -10.26 -22.68
C GLU A 128 -14.54 -9.04 -22.78
N CYS A 129 -13.97 -7.84 -22.72
CA CYS A 129 -14.68 -6.58 -22.92
C CYS A 129 -14.53 -6.20 -24.39
N GLY A 130 -15.66 -6.20 -25.08
CA GLY A 130 -15.78 -6.42 -26.52
C GLY A 130 -15.08 -5.41 -27.44
N GLU A 131 -15.00 -5.82 -28.71
CA GLU A 131 -14.38 -5.15 -29.86
C GLU A 131 -14.53 -3.62 -29.90
N ALA A 132 -15.64 -3.08 -29.36
CA ALA A 132 -15.87 -1.64 -29.23
C ALA A 132 -14.79 -0.90 -28.41
N GLN A 133 -14.27 -1.47 -27.31
CA GLN A 133 -13.22 -0.83 -26.51
C GLN A 133 -11.86 -0.87 -27.25
N LEU A 134 -11.56 -1.97 -27.93
CA LEU A 134 -10.38 -2.10 -28.80
C LEU A 134 -10.41 -1.11 -29.96
N GLU A 135 -11.58 -0.87 -30.58
CA GLU A 135 -11.72 0.13 -31.63
C GLU A 135 -11.47 1.56 -31.13
N THR A 136 -11.88 1.88 -29.90
CA THR A 136 -11.59 3.20 -29.31
C THR A 136 -10.11 3.39 -29.02
N MET A 137 -9.44 2.38 -28.46
CA MET A 137 -7.99 2.39 -28.26
C MET A 137 -7.22 2.56 -29.57
N LYS A 138 -7.61 1.80 -30.62
CA LYS A 138 -6.96 1.86 -31.92
C LYS A 138 -7.13 3.22 -32.62
N LYS A 139 -8.26 3.90 -32.40
CA LYS A 139 -8.46 5.29 -32.86
C LYS A 139 -7.53 6.26 -32.13
N LEU A 140 -7.42 6.14 -30.81
CA LEU A 140 -6.52 6.98 -30.00
C LEU A 140 -5.03 6.73 -30.31
N GLU A 141 -4.65 5.49 -30.60
CA GLU A 141 -3.30 5.14 -31.08
C GLU A 141 -3.01 5.83 -32.43
N GLY A 142 -3.95 5.76 -33.37
CA GLY A 142 -3.82 6.45 -34.66
C GLY A 142 -3.71 7.97 -34.52
N GLU A 143 -4.43 8.58 -33.58
CA GLU A 143 -4.31 10.00 -33.28
C GLU A 143 -2.95 10.36 -32.67
N CYS A 144 -2.44 9.53 -31.75
CA CYS A 144 -1.10 9.71 -31.17
C CYS A 144 0.01 9.61 -32.23
N ASP A 145 -0.06 8.60 -33.11
CA ASP A 145 0.91 8.41 -34.18
C ASP A 145 0.88 9.56 -35.18
N ALA A 146 -0.31 10.09 -35.50
CA ALA A 146 -0.44 11.26 -36.35
C ALA A 146 0.20 12.51 -35.71
N ILE A 147 0.05 12.70 -34.40
CA ILE A 147 0.68 13.80 -33.67
C ILE A 147 2.21 13.64 -33.69
N LEU A 148 2.72 12.45 -33.40
CA LEU A 148 4.16 12.16 -33.42
C LEU A 148 4.78 12.37 -34.81
N SER A 149 4.12 11.87 -35.86
CA SER A 149 4.59 12.06 -37.25
C SER A 149 4.63 13.54 -37.63
N ASN A 150 3.62 14.31 -37.23
CA ASN A 150 3.57 15.75 -37.50
C ASN A 150 4.64 16.52 -36.71
N GLN A 151 4.91 16.15 -35.46
CA GLN A 151 5.99 16.74 -34.69
C GLN A 151 7.37 16.40 -35.29
N ALA A 152 7.61 15.15 -35.67
CA ALA A 152 8.84 14.73 -36.32
C ALA A 152 9.09 15.49 -37.63
N LYS A 153 8.06 15.66 -38.46
CA LYS A 153 8.15 16.45 -39.71
C LYS A 153 8.46 17.92 -39.44
N LYS A 154 7.85 18.52 -38.41
CA LYS A 154 8.14 19.91 -38.02
C LYS A 154 9.57 20.07 -37.52
N ILE A 155 10.08 19.09 -36.76
CA ILE A 155 11.47 19.09 -36.29
C ILE A 155 12.43 18.97 -37.48
N GLN A 156 12.20 18.02 -38.39
CA GLN A 156 13.04 17.87 -39.60
C GLN A 156 13.02 19.12 -40.48
N GLN A 157 11.86 19.73 -40.71
CA GLN A 157 11.77 20.96 -41.48
C GLN A 157 12.45 22.15 -40.79
N ALA A 158 12.42 22.21 -39.46
CA ALA A 158 13.13 23.23 -38.70
C ALA A 158 14.65 23.00 -38.73
N GLU A 159 15.10 21.74 -38.66
CA GLU A 159 16.50 21.37 -38.80
C GLU A 159 17.04 21.63 -40.22
N GLU A 160 16.28 21.29 -41.26
CA GLU A 160 16.63 21.58 -42.66
C GLU A 160 16.70 23.09 -42.93
N LYS A 161 15.75 23.87 -42.42
CA LYS A 161 15.80 25.34 -42.52
C LYS A 161 16.99 25.93 -41.77
N CYS A 162 17.26 25.43 -40.56
CA CYS A 162 18.43 25.85 -39.78
C CYS A 162 19.74 25.51 -40.51
N LEU A 163 19.82 24.34 -41.15
CA LEU A 163 20.99 23.93 -41.93
C LEU A 163 21.14 24.73 -43.25
N GLN A 164 20.03 25.16 -43.88
CA GLN A 164 20.06 25.99 -45.08
C GLN A 164 20.39 27.47 -44.80
N GLU A 165 20.05 27.97 -43.61
CA GLU A 165 20.32 29.35 -43.20
C GLU A 165 21.73 29.55 -42.62
N MET A 166 22.43 28.48 -42.25
CA MET A 166 23.81 28.55 -41.76
C MET A 166 24.81 28.71 -42.91
N SER A 167 25.77 29.61 -42.71
CA SER A 167 26.92 29.78 -43.61
C SER A 167 27.85 28.56 -43.58
N GLU A 168 28.66 28.34 -44.62
CA GLU A 168 29.59 27.19 -44.70
C GLU A 168 30.59 27.10 -43.53
N GLU A 169 30.86 28.21 -42.86
CA GLU A 169 31.75 28.28 -41.69
C GLU A 169 31.03 27.79 -40.42
N GLU A 170 29.78 28.21 -40.20
CA GLU A 170 28.95 27.77 -39.07
C GLU A 170 28.59 26.27 -39.17
N LEU A 171 28.38 25.76 -40.39
CA LEU A 171 28.13 24.33 -40.64
C LEU A 171 29.33 23.46 -40.21
N LYS A 172 30.56 23.93 -40.46
CA LYS A 172 31.79 23.22 -40.07
C LYS A 172 31.99 23.20 -38.56
N GLU A 173 31.63 24.28 -37.86
CA GLU A 173 31.67 24.32 -36.39
C GLU A 173 30.62 23.42 -35.76
N TRP A 174 29.41 23.37 -36.32
CA TRP A 174 28.34 22.48 -35.86
C TRP A 174 28.71 20.99 -36.01
N CYS A 175 29.32 20.61 -37.13
CA CYS A 175 29.81 19.25 -37.35
C CYS A 175 30.90 18.84 -36.34
N LYS A 176 31.86 19.72 -36.05
CA LYS A 176 32.90 19.47 -35.03
C LYS A 176 32.27 19.28 -33.65
N LYS A 177 31.30 20.11 -33.28
CA LYS A 177 30.59 20.04 -31.99
C LYS A 177 29.81 18.73 -31.83
N LYS A 178 29.12 18.27 -32.89
CA LYS A 178 28.41 16.98 -32.87
C LYS A 178 29.36 15.79 -32.74
N GLU A 179 30.53 15.84 -33.37
CA GLU A 179 31.55 14.79 -33.25
C GLU A 179 32.12 14.70 -31.83
N GLU A 180 32.35 15.84 -31.17
CA GLU A 180 32.78 15.90 -29.77
C GLU A 180 31.72 15.35 -28.80
N ASP A 181 30.44 15.69 -29.00
CA ASP A 181 29.33 15.17 -28.19
C ASP A 181 29.20 13.63 -28.32
N ILE A 182 29.43 13.08 -29.51
CA ILE A 182 29.42 11.63 -29.74
C ILE A 182 30.58 10.96 -29.01
N LYS A 183 31.80 11.51 -29.11
CA LYS A 183 32.98 10.99 -28.40
C LYS A 183 32.80 11.03 -26.88
N LYS A 184 32.21 12.10 -26.36
CA LYS A 184 31.92 12.24 -24.92
C LYS A 184 30.91 11.20 -24.43
N LYS A 185 29.81 11.00 -25.17
CA LYS A 185 28.80 9.97 -24.84
C LYS A 185 29.36 8.55 -24.92
N GLU A 186 30.30 8.27 -25.83
CA GLU A 186 30.96 6.98 -25.92
C GLU A 186 31.90 6.74 -24.73
N GLN A 187 32.59 7.78 -24.28
CA GLN A 187 33.45 7.73 -23.10
C GLN A 187 32.65 7.52 -21.80
N GLU A 188 31.53 8.23 -21.63
CA GLU A 188 30.62 8.04 -20.49
C GLU A 188 30.05 6.62 -20.43
N LYS A 189 29.74 6.00 -21.58
CA LYS A 189 29.31 4.58 -21.65
C LYS A 189 30.43 3.60 -21.28
N LYS A 190 31.69 3.92 -21.58
CA LYS A 190 32.86 3.10 -21.18
C LYS A 190 33.14 3.24 -19.69
N GLU A 191 33.02 4.44 -19.14
CA GLU A 191 33.21 4.71 -17.71
C GLU A 191 32.10 4.06 -16.86
N ALA A 192 30.83 4.11 -17.31
CA ALA A 192 29.72 3.44 -16.64
C ALA A 192 29.84 1.90 -16.56
N ASN A 193 30.61 1.27 -17.46
CA ASN A 193 30.88 -0.18 -17.41
C ASN A 193 32.12 -0.54 -16.58
N SER A 194 32.86 0.45 -16.07
CA SER A 194 34.11 0.26 -15.31
C SER A 194 33.97 0.43 -13.79
N SER A 195 32.79 0.85 -13.29
CA SER A 195 32.55 0.92 -11.85
C SER A 195 32.60 -0.47 -11.21
N PRO A 196 33.26 -0.64 -10.04
CA PRO A 196 33.30 -1.93 -9.35
C PRO A 196 31.88 -2.39 -9.07
N LYS A 197 31.52 -3.57 -9.60
CA LYS A 197 30.24 -4.22 -9.28
C LYS A 197 30.14 -4.29 -7.75
N GLU A 198 29.18 -3.58 -7.17
CA GLU A 198 28.82 -3.75 -5.77
C GLU A 198 28.57 -5.23 -5.55
N LYS A 199 29.36 -5.85 -4.66
CA LYS A 199 29.14 -7.24 -4.26
C LYS A 199 27.72 -7.30 -3.71
N LYS A 200 26.92 -8.26 -4.18
CA LYS A 200 25.58 -8.49 -3.64
C LYS A 200 25.74 -8.76 -2.14
N ILE A 201 24.83 -8.20 -1.34
CA ILE A 201 24.80 -8.34 0.13
C ILE A 201 24.89 -9.81 0.58
N GLN A 202 24.48 -10.76 -0.28
CA GLN A 202 24.53 -12.20 -0.04
C GLN A 202 25.95 -12.80 0.01
N ASP A 203 26.97 -12.12 -0.52
CA ASP A 203 28.35 -12.63 -0.59
C ASP A 203 29.29 -11.99 0.46
N MET A 204 28.77 -11.14 1.35
CA MET A 204 29.58 -10.51 2.40
C MET A 204 29.64 -11.40 3.65
N SER A 205 30.84 -11.58 4.19
CA SER A 205 31.04 -12.22 5.49
C SER A 205 30.39 -11.40 6.63
N GLU A 206 30.10 -12.03 7.77
CA GLU A 206 29.40 -11.37 8.90
C GLU A 206 30.17 -10.13 9.43
N GLU A 207 31.49 -10.15 9.35
CA GLU A 207 32.36 -9.02 9.73
C GLU A 207 32.27 -7.86 8.72
N GLU A 208 32.24 -8.16 7.42
CA GLU A 208 32.05 -7.16 6.37
C GLU A 208 30.65 -6.54 6.41
N LEU A 209 29.63 -7.34 6.77
CA LEU A 209 28.26 -6.87 6.90
C LEU A 209 28.10 -5.91 8.09
N LYS A 210 28.77 -6.19 9.23
CA LYS A 210 28.83 -5.27 10.38
C LYS A 210 29.53 -3.96 10.02
N ALA A 211 30.66 -4.01 9.30
CA ALA A 211 31.35 -2.81 8.83
C ALA A 211 30.50 -1.99 7.85
N TRP A 212 29.76 -2.64 6.94
CA TRP A 212 28.85 -1.97 6.01
C TRP A 212 27.68 -1.29 6.74
N CYS A 213 27.08 -1.95 7.72
CA CYS A 213 26.03 -1.37 8.56
C CYS A 213 26.53 -0.16 9.34
N GLN A 214 27.71 -0.24 9.97
CA GLN A 214 28.31 0.88 10.67
C GLN A 214 28.57 2.07 9.74
N LYS A 215 29.13 1.81 8.55
CA LYS A 215 29.37 2.85 7.54
C LYS A 215 28.07 3.51 7.07
N LYS A 216 27.01 2.73 6.86
CA LYS A 216 25.68 3.28 6.51
C LYS A 216 25.06 4.08 7.64
N GLU A 217 25.24 3.66 8.89
CA GLU A 217 24.77 4.39 10.07
C GLU A 217 25.49 5.73 10.22
N GLU A 218 26.81 5.77 10.02
CA GLU A 218 27.61 7.00 10.02
C GLU A 218 27.22 7.95 8.88
N ASP A 219 26.99 7.42 7.67
CA ASP A 219 26.50 8.21 6.53
C ASP A 219 25.12 8.82 6.79
N ILE A 220 24.22 8.09 7.46
CA ILE A 220 22.89 8.59 7.86
C ILE A 220 23.05 9.69 8.92
N LYS A 221 23.84 9.44 9.97
CA LYS A 221 24.13 10.43 11.02
C LYS A 221 24.74 11.71 10.45
N LYS A 222 25.67 11.60 9.49
CA LYS A 222 26.26 12.75 8.81
C LYS A 222 25.23 13.53 7.99
N LYS A 223 24.33 12.84 7.28
CA LYS A 223 23.23 13.47 6.54
C LYS A 223 22.20 14.14 7.44
N GLU A 224 21.95 13.60 8.64
CA GLU A 224 21.07 14.23 9.62
C GLU A 224 21.70 15.48 10.21
N GLN A 225 22.96 15.43 10.62
CA GLN A 225 23.68 16.60 11.11
C GLN A 225 23.79 17.72 10.06
N GLU A 226 23.99 17.36 8.78
CA GLU A 226 24.01 18.34 7.69
C GLU A 226 22.63 18.99 7.48
N LYS A 227 21.54 18.22 7.61
CA LYS A 227 20.17 18.76 7.56
C LYS A 227 19.88 19.66 8.76
N GLU A 228 20.30 19.29 9.96
CA GLU A 228 20.13 20.11 11.16
C GLU A 228 20.89 21.44 11.05
N LYS A 229 22.15 21.41 10.60
CA LYS A 229 22.91 22.64 10.35
C LYS A 229 22.25 23.51 9.29
N LYS A 230 21.79 22.90 8.19
CA LYS A 230 21.05 23.63 7.15
C LYS A 230 19.74 24.25 7.67
N ILE A 231 19.09 23.63 8.66
CA ILE A 231 17.89 24.17 9.29
C ILE A 231 18.23 25.29 10.29
N GLN A 232 19.35 25.17 11.01
CA GLN A 232 19.83 26.21 11.93
C GLN A 232 20.36 27.45 11.22
N ASP A 233 20.97 27.28 10.05
CA ASP A 233 21.52 28.37 9.23
C ASP A 233 20.47 29.09 8.38
N MET A 234 19.26 28.52 8.24
CA MET A 234 18.17 29.18 7.54
C MET A 234 17.54 30.27 8.42
N SER A 235 17.34 31.44 7.83
CA SER A 235 16.58 32.52 8.44
C SER A 235 15.12 32.12 8.68
N GLU A 236 14.42 32.80 9.60
CA GLU A 236 13.03 32.48 9.93
C GLU A 236 12.08 32.58 8.71
N GLU A 237 12.41 33.44 7.74
CA GLU A 237 11.68 33.58 6.48
C GLU A 237 11.92 32.40 5.52
N GLU A 238 13.17 31.94 5.41
CA GLU A 238 13.53 30.76 4.60
C GLU A 238 12.97 29.47 5.19
N LEU A 239 12.94 29.35 6.52
CA LEU A 239 12.32 28.23 7.24
C LEU A 239 10.82 28.17 6.97
N LYS A 240 10.12 29.32 6.99
CA LYS A 240 8.69 29.42 6.64
C LYS A 240 8.44 29.03 5.20
N ALA A 241 9.25 29.52 4.25
CA ALA A 241 9.14 29.15 2.84
C ALA A 241 9.38 27.65 2.59
N TRP A 242 10.35 27.04 3.29
CA TRP A 242 10.63 25.61 3.19
C TRP A 242 9.48 24.74 3.74
N CYS A 243 8.89 25.14 4.87
CA CYS A 243 7.71 24.49 5.45
C CYS A 243 6.48 24.60 4.54
N GLN A 244 6.22 25.79 3.97
CA GLN A 244 5.12 25.99 3.02
C GLN A 244 5.30 25.11 1.77
N LYS A 245 6.50 25.05 1.20
CA LYS A 245 6.81 24.21 0.05
C LYS A 245 6.60 22.71 0.35
N LYS A 246 6.99 22.25 1.54
CA LYS A 246 6.75 20.87 2.01
C LYS A 246 5.26 20.57 2.15
N GLU A 247 4.48 21.52 2.65
CA GLU A 247 3.03 21.38 2.80
C GLU A 247 2.32 21.34 1.43
N GLU A 248 2.74 22.18 0.49
CA GLU A 248 2.25 22.18 -0.90
C GLU A 248 2.58 20.86 -1.62
N ASP A 249 3.79 20.33 -1.46
CA ASP A 249 4.18 19.03 -2.03
C ASP A 249 3.34 17.86 -1.46
N ILE A 250 2.98 17.92 -0.18
CA ILE A 250 2.11 16.91 0.45
C ILE A 250 0.69 17.05 -0.08
N LYS A 251 0.14 18.26 -0.15
CA LYS A 251 -1.20 18.51 -0.70
C LYS A 251 -1.29 18.09 -2.16
N LYS A 252 -0.25 18.35 -2.96
CA LYS A 252 -0.20 17.94 -4.37
C LYS A 252 -0.17 16.42 -4.53
N LYS A 253 0.57 15.70 -3.67
CA LYS A 253 0.57 14.23 -3.65
C LYS A 253 -0.75 13.65 -3.18
N GLU A 254 -1.43 14.29 -2.23
CA GLU A 254 -2.75 13.86 -1.75
C GLU A 254 -3.82 14.10 -2.81
N GLN A 255 -3.75 15.23 -3.53
CA GLN A 255 -4.65 15.53 -4.63
C GLN A 255 -4.45 14.55 -5.80
N GLN A 256 -3.19 14.26 -6.17
CA GLN A 256 -2.90 13.24 -7.19
C GLN A 256 -3.48 11.87 -6.83
N LYS A 257 -3.39 11.46 -5.57
CA LYS A 257 -4.02 10.21 -5.11
C LYS A 257 -5.55 10.26 -5.19
N LYS A 258 -6.18 11.38 -4.82
CA LYS A 258 -7.64 11.56 -4.92
C LYS A 258 -8.11 11.59 -6.37
N ASP A 259 -7.34 12.20 -7.27
CA ASP A 259 -7.64 12.27 -8.71
C ASP A 259 -7.47 10.89 -9.36
N GLU A 260 -6.47 10.10 -8.96
CA GLU A 260 -6.32 8.69 -9.36
C GLU A 260 -7.48 7.82 -8.86
N GLU A 261 -7.92 8.02 -7.60
CA GLU A 261 -9.00 7.26 -6.99
C GLU A 261 -10.40 7.63 -7.54
N THR A 262 -10.62 8.90 -7.88
CA THR A 262 -11.87 9.35 -8.53
C THR A 262 -11.94 8.96 -10.00
N LYS A 263 -10.81 8.94 -10.71
CA LYS A 263 -10.76 8.41 -12.09
C LYS A 263 -11.05 6.90 -12.12
N ALA A 264 -10.65 6.15 -11.08
CA ALA A 264 -11.00 4.74 -10.92
C ALA A 264 -12.49 4.49 -10.57
N CYS A 265 -13.20 5.49 -10.01
CA CYS A 265 -14.62 5.37 -9.64
C CYS A 265 -15.59 5.83 -10.75
N ALA A 266 -15.16 6.68 -11.68
CA ALA A 266 -16.02 7.22 -12.74
C ALA A 266 -16.28 6.26 -13.93
N GLU A 267 -15.54 5.15 -14.03
CA GLU A 267 -15.70 4.14 -15.10
C GLU A 267 -16.66 2.99 -14.76
N LYS A 268 -17.48 3.09 -13.70
CA LYS A 268 -18.60 2.14 -13.49
C LYS A 268 -19.89 2.68 -14.11
N PRO A 269 -20.38 2.14 -15.25
CA PRO A 269 -21.66 2.55 -15.80
C PRO A 269 -22.80 2.08 -14.89
N LYS A 270 -23.74 3.00 -14.65
CA LYS A 270 -25.05 2.72 -14.08
C LYS A 270 -25.76 1.67 -14.94
N CYS A 271 -26.09 0.52 -14.36
CA CYS A 271 -27.20 -0.29 -14.87
C CYS A 271 -28.46 0.15 -14.12
N GLU A 272 -29.27 0.95 -14.81
CA GLU A 272 -30.68 1.15 -14.51
C GLU A 272 -31.41 -0.19 -14.65
N GLY A 273 -32.42 -0.38 -13.80
CA GLY A 273 -33.21 -1.60 -13.75
C GLY A 273 -34.08 -1.78 -14.97
N ASP A 274 -34.53 -3.01 -15.19
CA ASP A 274 -35.79 -3.21 -15.86
C ASP A 274 -36.52 -4.41 -15.27
N GLU A 275 -37.79 -4.16 -15.00
CA GLU A 275 -38.79 -5.12 -14.58
C GLU A 275 -38.99 -6.12 -15.71
N ASN A 276 -39.17 -7.42 -15.41
CA ASN A 276 -40.12 -8.17 -16.22
C ASN A 276 -40.82 -9.29 -15.45
N LYS A 277 -42.14 -9.13 -15.49
CA LYS A 277 -43.24 -10.01 -15.10
C LYS A 277 -43.59 -10.86 -16.34
N LYS A 278 -44.20 -12.04 -16.11
CA LYS A 278 -44.83 -12.99 -17.07
C LYS A 278 -43.86 -13.96 -17.74
N ASP A 279 -44.16 -15.25 -17.88
CA ASP A 279 -45.33 -16.11 -17.57
C ASP A 279 -44.82 -17.48 -17.09
#